data_AF-I6YAK8-F1
#
_entry.id   AF-I6YAK8-F1
#
_cell.length_a   1.000
_cell.length_b   1.000
_cell.length_c   1.000
_cell.angle_alpha   90.00
_cell.angle_beta   90.00
_cell.angle_gamma   90.00
#
_symmetry.space_group_name_H-M   'P 1'
#
loop_
_entity.id
_entity.type
_entity.pdbx_description
1 polymer ?
#
loop_
_entity_poly.entity_id
_entity_poly.type
_entity_poly.pdbx_seq_one_letter_code
_entity_poly.pdbx_strand_id
1 'polypeptide(L)'
;MLALKLLFIPIGGSIVALSGASSLSSIDWDPKDLWRITKNNKFYLSSCFNNPYGNRIKWTYSDFSIYLIRKSSEGAIEENTQLELWGEGHYKKINNGVVTETQNYKKNLHSTLSGDGGQTTDYRIRKFPSGKVQLGETGGGTDSERFGEDIDCKNNVFDISGDITSTSTELDLNKVTFTLKTDRNNNTYKGYTVFSIEIEDSNRGSQKVTWAKNFNPIVIVPS
;
A
#
# COMPACT_ATOMS: atom_id res chain seq x y z
N MET A 1 -85.25 -20.44 11.19
CA MET A 1 -84.12 -20.37 10.25
C MET A 1 -82.83 -20.18 11.04
N LEU A 2 -81.86 -21.07 10.81
CA LEU A 2 -80.39 -20.96 10.97
C LEU A 2 -79.86 -20.32 12.27
N ALA A 3 -79.31 -21.07 13.23
CA ALA A 3 -77.92 -21.59 13.26
C ALA A 3 -76.87 -20.50 12.96
N LEU A 4 -76.03 -20.08 13.91
CA LEU A 4 -74.76 -20.76 14.15
C LEU A 4 -74.21 -20.50 15.57
N LYS A 5 -73.53 -21.53 16.08
CA LYS A 5 -73.10 -21.81 17.45
C LYS A 5 -72.03 -20.85 17.99
N LEU A 6 -72.13 -20.58 19.30
CA LEU A 6 -71.02 -20.24 20.20
C LEU A 6 -69.88 -21.26 20.09
N LEU A 7 -68.62 -20.79 20.10
CA LEU A 7 -67.55 -21.38 20.91
C LEU A 7 -66.31 -20.46 20.95
N PHE A 8 -66.06 -19.91 22.13
CA PHE A 8 -64.74 -19.48 22.58
C PHE A 8 -63.86 -20.72 22.82
N ILE A 9 -62.68 -20.75 22.20
CA ILE A 9 -61.53 -21.49 22.73
C ILE A 9 -60.32 -20.54 22.62
N PRO A 10 -59.74 -20.09 23.75
CA PRO A 10 -58.42 -19.47 23.78
C PRO A 10 -57.38 -20.59 23.81
N ILE A 11 -56.32 -20.53 23.00
CA ILE A 11 -54.97 -21.12 23.25
C ILE A 11 -54.12 -20.81 22.01
N GLY A 12 -52.95 -20.21 22.25
CA GLY A 12 -51.83 -20.23 21.29
C GLY A 12 -51.69 -18.96 20.46
N GLY A 13 -51.02 -17.94 21.00
CA GLY A 13 -50.67 -16.76 20.22
C GLY A 13 -50.10 -15.66 21.09
N SER A 14 -48.91 -15.91 21.61
CA SER A 14 -48.05 -14.94 22.29
C SER A 14 -48.07 -13.61 21.55
N ILE A 15 -48.68 -12.58 22.15
CA ILE A 15 -48.39 -11.19 21.77
C ILE A 15 -46.99 -10.92 22.31
N VAL A 16 -45.97 -11.35 21.56
CA VAL A 16 -44.60 -10.88 21.76
C VAL A 16 -44.63 -9.44 21.33
N ALA A 17 -44.71 -8.55 22.32
CA ALA A 17 -44.29 -7.17 22.14
C ALA A 17 -42.87 -7.23 21.58
N LEU A 18 -42.72 -6.99 20.27
CA LEU A 18 -41.45 -6.71 19.63
C LEU A 18 -41.00 -5.35 20.16
N SER A 19 -40.46 -5.34 21.39
CA SER A 19 -39.44 -4.37 21.78
C SER A 19 -38.24 -4.64 20.87
N GLY A 20 -38.28 -4.04 19.69
CA GLY A 20 -37.14 -3.93 18.80
C GLY A 20 -36.10 -3.07 19.50
N ALA A 21 -35.32 -3.69 20.39
CA ALA A 21 -33.99 -3.22 20.69
C ALA A 21 -33.21 -3.31 19.37
N SER A 22 -33.24 -2.23 18.59
CA SER A 22 -32.15 -1.94 17.68
C SER A 22 -30.94 -1.69 18.56
N SER A 23 -30.32 -2.77 19.05
CA SER A 23 -28.92 -2.74 19.41
C SER A 23 -28.21 -2.42 18.09
N LEU A 24 -28.05 -1.12 17.84
CA LEU A 24 -26.95 -0.62 17.04
C LEU A 24 -25.69 -1.09 17.78
N SER A 25 -25.33 -2.35 17.59
CA SER A 25 -23.97 -2.81 17.78
C SER A 25 -23.15 -1.79 17.02
N SER A 26 -22.31 -1.05 17.74
CA SER A 26 -21.26 -0.23 17.15
C SER A 26 -20.74 -0.95 15.92
N ILE A 27 -20.90 -0.34 14.74
CA ILE A 27 -20.24 -0.86 13.56
C ILE A 27 -18.76 -0.77 13.89
N ASP A 28 -18.17 -1.91 14.23
CA ASP A 28 -16.75 -2.07 14.50
C ASP A 28 -16.01 -1.93 13.16
N TRP A 29 -15.93 -0.70 12.67
CA TRP A 29 -15.20 -0.36 11.45
C TRP A 29 -13.74 -0.75 11.62
N ASP A 30 -13.20 -1.46 10.63
CA ASP A 30 -11.76 -1.73 10.61
C ASP A 30 -10.98 -0.40 10.48
N PRO A 31 -9.80 -0.31 11.11
CA PRO A 31 -8.96 0.86 10.95
C PRO A 31 -8.55 1.06 9.49
N LYS A 32 -8.33 2.32 9.11
CA LYS A 32 -8.08 2.76 7.73
C LYS A 32 -6.94 2.00 7.03
N ASP A 33 -5.89 1.65 7.76
CA ASP A 33 -4.67 1.03 7.23
C ASP A 33 -4.57 -0.46 7.62
N LEU A 34 -5.71 -1.14 7.79
CA LEU A 34 -5.75 -2.57 8.10
C LEU A 34 -5.62 -3.44 6.84
N TRP A 35 -4.69 -4.38 6.90
CA TRP A 35 -4.51 -5.43 5.90
C TRP A 35 -4.83 -6.81 6.47
N ARG A 36 -5.79 -7.49 5.84
CA ARG A 36 -6.08 -8.91 6.11
C ARG A 36 -5.20 -9.77 5.21
N ILE A 37 -3.97 -10.06 5.61
CA ILE A 37 -3.01 -10.73 4.73
C ILE A 37 -3.41 -12.20 4.47
N THR A 38 -3.30 -12.61 3.21
CA THR A 38 -3.51 -13.98 2.73
C THR A 38 -2.40 -14.31 1.72
N LYS A 39 -2.40 -15.51 1.15
CA LYS A 39 -1.33 -15.96 0.24
C LYS A 39 -1.12 -15.05 -0.99
N ASN A 40 -2.18 -14.45 -1.54
CA ASN A 40 -2.12 -13.77 -2.85
C ASN A 40 -2.73 -12.35 -2.86
N ASN A 41 -3.04 -11.77 -1.71
CA ASN A 41 -3.63 -10.44 -1.71
C ASN A 41 -2.57 -9.34 -1.64
N LYS A 42 -2.96 -8.17 -2.15
CA LYS A 42 -2.13 -6.96 -2.20
C LYS A 42 -2.58 -6.02 -1.09
N PHE A 43 -1.64 -5.35 -0.45
CA PHE A 43 -1.91 -4.23 0.43
C PHE A 43 -1.62 -2.93 -0.29
N TYR A 44 -2.66 -2.32 -0.85
CA TYR A 44 -2.52 -1.07 -1.58
C TYR A 44 -2.18 0.08 -0.62
N LEU A 45 -1.01 0.68 -0.83
CA LEU A 45 -0.50 1.78 0.00
C LEU A 45 -0.95 3.14 -0.55
N SER A 46 -0.72 3.38 -1.83
CA SER A 46 -1.00 4.68 -2.46
C SER A 46 -1.16 4.54 -3.96
N SER A 47 -1.90 5.47 -4.56
CA SER A 47 -1.88 5.68 -6.01
C SER A 47 -0.90 6.80 -6.32
N CYS A 48 -0.04 6.57 -7.30
CA CYS A 48 0.99 7.47 -7.75
C CYS A 48 0.86 7.79 -9.23
N PHE A 49 1.39 8.94 -9.63
CA PHE A 49 1.35 9.39 -11.00
C PHE A 49 2.61 10.21 -11.36
N ASN A 50 2.99 10.17 -12.62
CA ASN A 50 3.89 11.13 -13.22
C ASN A 50 3.15 11.85 -14.36
N ASN A 51 3.11 13.19 -14.31
CA ASN A 51 2.38 14.00 -15.28
C ASN A 51 3.34 14.70 -16.26
N PRO A 52 3.35 14.33 -17.55
CA PRO A 52 4.25 14.87 -18.56
C PRO A 52 3.72 16.11 -19.29
N TYR A 53 2.50 16.57 -19.00
CA TYR A 53 1.85 17.62 -19.80
C TYR A 53 2.37 19.01 -19.43
N GLY A 54 3.39 19.46 -20.16
CA GLY A 54 3.93 20.82 -20.04
C GLY A 54 5.06 21.18 -21.02
N ASN A 55 5.72 20.18 -21.62
CA ASN A 55 6.92 20.37 -22.42
C ASN A 55 6.90 19.52 -23.71
N ARG A 56 7.52 20.00 -24.80
CA ARG A 56 7.54 19.32 -26.12
C ARG A 56 8.52 18.14 -26.22
N ILE A 57 9.31 17.86 -25.18
CA ILE A 57 10.37 16.84 -25.15
C ILE A 57 9.76 15.43 -24.93
N LYS A 58 10.56 14.36 -25.05
CA LYS A 58 10.16 12.99 -24.67
C LYS A 58 9.87 12.90 -23.18
N TRP A 59 8.64 12.52 -22.83
CA TRP A 59 8.18 12.36 -21.45
C TRP A 59 7.32 11.12 -21.26
N THR A 60 7.11 10.76 -20.00
CA THR A 60 6.34 9.60 -19.60
C THR A 60 5.13 10.03 -18.78
N TYR A 61 3.93 9.65 -19.23
CA TYR A 61 2.74 9.62 -18.38
C TYR A 61 2.72 8.27 -17.68
N SER A 62 2.65 8.24 -16.37
CA SER A 62 2.43 6.99 -15.63
C SER A 62 1.37 7.18 -14.57
N ASP A 63 0.52 6.17 -14.41
CA ASP A 63 -0.44 6.07 -13.32
C ASP A 63 -0.38 4.65 -12.75
N PHE A 64 -0.09 4.54 -11.47
CA PHE A 64 0.02 3.24 -10.83
C PHE A 64 -0.34 3.26 -9.37
N SER A 65 -0.58 2.07 -8.84
CA SER A 65 -0.67 1.88 -7.40
C SER A 65 0.55 1.15 -6.91
N ILE A 66 1.08 1.62 -5.77
CA ILE A 66 2.09 0.90 -5.02
C ILE A 66 1.42 0.06 -3.94
N TYR A 67 1.91 -1.17 -3.76
CA TYR A 67 1.36 -2.10 -2.80
C TYR A 67 2.44 -3.02 -2.24
N LEU A 68 2.19 -3.53 -1.04
CA LEU A 68 2.97 -4.63 -0.49
C LEU A 68 2.32 -5.96 -0.84
N ILE A 69 3.16 -6.96 -1.08
CA ILE A 69 2.76 -8.36 -1.23
C ILE A 69 3.78 -9.23 -0.49
N ARG A 70 3.35 -10.42 -0.06
CA ARG A 70 4.24 -11.42 0.50
C ARG A 70 5.31 -11.84 -0.51
N LYS A 71 6.59 -11.81 -0.12
CA LYS A 71 7.72 -12.15 -1.00
C LYS A 71 7.71 -13.60 -1.46
N SER A 72 7.47 -14.53 -0.54
CA SER A 72 7.30 -15.96 -0.83
C SER A 72 5.84 -16.33 -0.67
N SER A 73 5.27 -17.08 -1.63
CA SER A 73 3.89 -17.56 -1.53
C SER A 73 3.76 -18.86 -0.72
N GLU A 74 4.88 -19.42 -0.26
CA GLU A 74 4.95 -20.72 0.41
C GLU A 74 5.15 -20.58 1.92
N GLY A 75 4.56 -21.49 2.71
CA GLY A 75 4.64 -21.48 4.17
C GLY A 75 3.56 -20.63 4.85
N ALA A 76 3.55 -20.67 6.18
CA ALA A 76 2.65 -19.88 7.02
C ALA A 76 3.04 -18.39 7.02
N ILE A 77 2.07 -17.53 7.34
CA ILE A 77 2.31 -16.11 7.56
C ILE A 77 2.54 -15.90 9.05
N GLU A 78 3.79 -15.62 9.40
CA GLU A 78 4.27 -15.51 10.79
C GLU A 78 5.25 -14.33 10.95
N GLU A 79 5.73 -14.12 12.17
CA GLU A 79 6.76 -13.13 12.45
C GLU A 79 7.98 -13.35 11.55
N ASN A 80 8.57 -12.26 11.06
CA ASN A 80 9.67 -12.24 10.09
C ASN A 80 9.30 -12.61 8.65
N THR A 81 8.01 -12.78 8.33
CA THR A 81 7.59 -12.88 6.92
C THR A 81 7.99 -11.64 6.15
N GLN A 82 8.80 -11.82 5.09
CA GLN A 82 9.23 -10.74 4.22
C GLN A 82 8.15 -10.33 3.23
N LEU A 83 8.05 -9.02 3.00
CA LEU A 83 7.18 -8.39 2.02
C LEU A 83 8.02 -7.70 0.95
N GLU A 84 7.42 -7.50 -0.22
CA GLU A 84 8.00 -6.74 -1.32
C GLU A 84 7.10 -5.58 -1.70
N LEU A 85 7.72 -4.44 -2.03
CA LEU A 85 7.03 -3.31 -2.61
C LEU A 85 6.94 -3.45 -4.12
N TRP A 86 5.72 -3.40 -4.64
CA TRP A 86 5.43 -3.52 -6.06
C TRP A 86 4.67 -2.30 -6.57
N GLY A 87 4.88 -1.96 -7.83
CA GLY A 87 4.06 -1.02 -8.59
C GLY A 87 3.30 -1.75 -9.70
N GLU A 88 2.03 -1.39 -9.89
CA GLU A 88 1.22 -1.88 -11.02
C GLU A 88 0.33 -0.77 -11.55
N GLY A 89 0.29 -0.66 -12.87
CA GLY A 89 -0.50 0.37 -13.52
C GLY A 89 -0.23 0.43 -15.01
N HIS A 90 -0.26 1.65 -15.53
CA HIS A 90 -0.21 1.91 -16.95
C HIS A 90 0.69 3.12 -17.24
N TYR A 91 1.45 3.07 -18.33
CA TYR A 91 2.27 4.20 -18.77
C TYR A 91 2.13 4.47 -20.26
N LYS A 92 2.39 5.72 -20.65
CA LYS A 92 2.51 6.17 -22.03
C LYS A 92 3.77 6.98 -22.20
N LYS A 93 4.56 6.68 -23.24
CA LYS A 93 5.65 7.55 -23.69
C LYS A 93 5.09 8.54 -24.71
N ILE A 94 5.35 9.83 -24.50
CA ILE A 94 4.89 10.94 -25.34
C ILE A 94 6.11 11.66 -25.89
N ASN A 95 6.17 11.83 -27.20
CA ASN A 95 7.23 12.57 -27.89
C ASN A 95 6.60 13.62 -28.81
N ASN A 96 6.97 14.90 -28.64
CA ASN A 96 6.41 16.00 -29.42
C ASN A 96 4.86 16.03 -29.42
N GLY A 97 4.23 15.66 -28.30
CA GLY A 97 2.77 15.60 -28.16
C GLY A 97 2.11 14.35 -28.78
N VAL A 98 2.88 13.42 -29.34
CA VAL A 98 2.39 12.16 -29.91
C VAL A 98 2.72 11.01 -28.98
N VAL A 99 1.74 10.14 -28.70
CA VAL A 99 1.96 8.90 -27.95
C VAL A 99 2.77 7.93 -28.81
N THR A 100 3.96 7.54 -28.36
CA THR A 100 4.86 6.61 -29.06
C THR A 100 4.86 5.21 -28.47
N GLU A 101 4.42 5.06 -27.21
CA GLU A 101 4.38 3.78 -26.52
C GLU A 101 3.24 3.79 -25.50
N THR A 102 2.62 2.64 -25.27
CA THR A 102 1.57 2.46 -24.27
C THR A 102 1.62 1.03 -23.76
N GLN A 103 1.77 0.85 -22.45
CA GLN A 103 1.90 -0.47 -21.86
C GLN A 103 1.37 -0.53 -20.43
N ASN A 104 0.73 -1.65 -20.10
CA ASN A 104 0.43 -2.03 -18.73
C ASN A 104 1.67 -2.64 -18.08
N TYR A 105 1.89 -2.36 -16.81
CA TYR A 105 3.08 -2.81 -16.13
C TYR A 105 2.78 -3.33 -14.73
N LYS A 106 3.67 -4.21 -14.30
CA LYS A 106 3.78 -4.69 -12.93
C LYS A 106 5.26 -4.91 -12.66
N LYS A 107 5.81 -4.28 -11.62
CA LYS A 107 7.25 -4.31 -11.34
C LYS A 107 7.53 -4.34 -9.84
N ASN A 108 8.52 -5.13 -9.47
CA ASN A 108 9.10 -5.11 -8.14
C ASN A 108 9.96 -3.85 -8.01
N LEU A 109 9.65 -2.97 -7.06
CA LEU A 109 10.36 -1.71 -6.90
C LEU A 109 11.71 -1.87 -6.18
N HIS A 110 12.02 -3.07 -5.68
CA HIS A 110 13.32 -3.42 -5.11
C HIS A 110 14.28 -3.99 -6.16
N SER A 111 13.88 -4.05 -7.44
CA SER A 111 14.73 -4.57 -8.51
C SER A 111 16.01 -3.76 -8.66
N THR A 112 17.07 -4.44 -9.11
CA THR A 112 18.35 -3.84 -9.45
C THR A 112 18.52 -3.74 -10.95
N LEU A 113 19.19 -2.69 -11.40
CA LEU A 113 19.69 -2.54 -12.75
C LEU A 113 21.15 -3.02 -12.76
N SER A 114 21.50 -3.87 -13.73
CA SER A 114 22.89 -4.31 -13.93
C SER A 114 23.42 -3.62 -15.18
N GLY A 115 24.59 -2.99 -15.08
CA GLY A 115 25.31 -2.41 -16.20
C GLY A 115 26.83 -2.53 -16.02
N ASP A 116 27.59 -2.04 -17.01
CA ASP A 116 29.06 -2.14 -17.03
C ASP A 116 29.74 -1.47 -15.82
N GLY A 117 29.05 -0.52 -15.17
CA GLY A 117 29.50 0.15 -13.94
C GLY A 117 29.09 -0.53 -12.63
N GLY A 118 28.44 -1.69 -12.67
CA GLY A 118 27.96 -2.43 -11.49
C GLY A 118 26.44 -2.50 -11.37
N GLN A 119 25.97 -2.92 -10.19
CA GLN A 119 24.54 -3.00 -9.86
C GLN A 119 24.06 -1.71 -9.19
N THR A 120 23.01 -1.11 -9.74
CA THR A 120 22.33 0.07 -9.16
C THR A 120 20.88 -0.29 -8.83
N THR A 121 20.19 0.54 -8.06
CA THR A 121 18.74 0.38 -7.87
C THR A 121 17.99 0.82 -9.13
N ASP A 122 16.81 0.25 -9.34
CA ASP A 122 15.85 0.69 -10.36
C ASP A 122 14.97 1.83 -9.84
N TYR A 123 14.64 1.83 -8.54
CA TYR A 123 13.83 2.86 -7.89
C TYR A 123 14.48 3.39 -6.60
N ARG A 124 14.18 4.65 -6.27
CA ARG A 124 14.57 5.29 -5.02
C ARG A 124 13.43 6.13 -4.43
N ILE A 125 13.48 6.33 -3.11
CA ILE A 125 12.66 7.34 -2.45
C ILE A 125 13.52 8.59 -2.26
N ARG A 126 12.98 9.76 -2.61
CA ARG A 126 13.65 11.05 -2.46
C ARG A 126 12.87 11.94 -1.50
N LYS A 127 13.57 12.63 -0.60
CA LYS A 127 13.02 13.69 0.24
C LYS A 127 13.66 15.02 -0.15
N PHE A 128 12.83 15.94 -0.62
CA PHE A 128 13.26 17.27 -1.04
C PHE A 128 13.36 18.23 0.15
N PRO A 129 14.13 19.33 0.05
CA PRO A 129 14.19 20.36 1.09
C PRO A 129 12.84 20.95 1.48
N SER A 130 11.84 20.90 0.58
CA SER A 130 10.45 21.27 0.87
C SER A 130 9.73 20.33 1.83
N GLY A 131 10.35 19.20 2.20
CA GLY A 131 9.74 18.11 2.96
C GLY A 131 8.93 17.13 2.11
N LYS A 132 8.77 17.39 0.80
CA LYS A 132 8.07 16.48 -0.12
C LYS A 132 8.86 15.18 -0.27
N VAL A 133 8.17 14.05 -0.19
CA VAL A 133 8.74 12.71 -0.40
C VAL A 133 8.14 12.13 -1.67
N GLN A 134 8.98 11.67 -2.59
CA GLN A 134 8.58 11.13 -3.90
C GLN A 134 9.28 9.79 -4.17
N LEU A 135 8.61 8.97 -4.96
CA LEU A 135 9.22 7.80 -5.60
C LEU A 135 9.84 8.28 -6.92
N GLY A 136 10.92 7.62 -7.37
CA GLY A 136 11.52 7.95 -8.65
C GLY A 136 12.27 6.77 -9.24
N GLU A 137 12.27 6.68 -10.57
CA GLU A 137 13.16 5.77 -11.27
C GLU A 137 14.60 6.29 -11.26
N THR A 138 15.51 5.33 -11.29
CA THR A 138 16.94 5.57 -11.47
C THR A 138 17.28 5.29 -12.92
N GLY A 139 17.37 6.35 -13.74
CA GLY A 139 17.68 6.23 -15.16
C GLY A 139 18.66 7.32 -15.61
N GLY A 140 19.58 6.96 -16.51
CA GLY A 140 20.40 7.93 -17.23
C GLY A 140 19.58 8.58 -18.33
N GLY A 141 18.92 9.69 -18.03
CA GLY A 141 18.14 10.49 -18.97
C GLY A 141 16.72 9.96 -19.23
N THR A 142 15.85 10.88 -19.67
CA THR A 142 14.40 10.65 -19.84
C THR A 142 14.04 9.55 -20.83
N ASP A 143 14.98 9.12 -21.67
CA ASP A 143 14.78 8.01 -22.60
C ASP A 143 14.85 6.63 -21.94
N SER A 144 15.56 6.52 -20.82
CA SER A 144 15.79 5.28 -20.06
C SER A 144 14.71 5.03 -19.00
N GLU A 145 13.94 6.06 -18.67
CA GLU A 145 12.87 6.03 -17.67
C GLU A 145 11.56 5.51 -18.27
N ARG A 146 10.99 4.48 -17.64
CA ARG A 146 9.70 3.87 -18.00
C ARG A 146 8.53 4.48 -17.26
N PHE A 147 8.72 4.93 -16.01
CA PHE A 147 7.69 5.59 -15.19
C PHE A 147 8.03 7.04 -14.86
N GLY A 148 9.30 7.40 -14.99
CA GLY A 148 9.81 8.75 -14.81
C GLY A 148 10.59 8.95 -13.51
N GLU A 149 11.40 10.00 -13.52
CA GLU A 149 12.22 10.40 -12.38
C GLU A 149 11.40 10.90 -11.18
N ASP A 150 10.27 11.59 -11.43
CA ASP A 150 9.44 12.19 -10.39
C ASP A 150 8.05 11.55 -10.39
N ILE A 151 7.80 10.68 -9.42
CA ILE A 151 6.53 9.99 -9.26
C ILE A 151 5.85 10.48 -7.98
N ASP A 152 4.69 11.12 -8.17
CA ASP A 152 3.87 11.72 -7.12
C ASP A 152 2.80 10.78 -6.61
N CYS A 153 2.88 10.39 -5.34
CA CYS A 153 1.88 9.58 -4.66
C CYS A 153 0.84 10.45 -3.95
N LYS A 154 -0.45 10.13 -4.11
CA LYS A 154 -1.57 10.88 -3.49
C LYS A 154 -1.47 10.94 -1.97
N ASN A 155 -1.09 9.82 -1.36
CA ASN A 155 -0.82 9.72 0.06
C ASN A 155 0.68 9.54 0.27
N ASN A 156 1.25 10.34 1.18
CA ASN A 156 2.59 10.11 1.70
C ASN A 156 2.53 8.91 2.64
N VAL A 157 2.99 7.76 2.16
CA VAL A 157 3.08 6.53 2.96
C VAL A 157 4.47 6.33 3.54
N PHE A 158 5.49 6.89 2.89
CA PHE A 158 6.88 6.86 3.35
C PHE A 158 7.34 8.24 3.80
N ASP A 159 8.31 8.25 4.71
CA ASP A 159 9.11 9.41 5.06
C ASP A 159 10.58 8.99 5.19
N ILE A 160 11.50 9.95 5.04
CA ILE A 160 12.92 9.75 5.30
C ILE A 160 13.27 10.50 6.58
N SER A 161 13.68 9.76 7.59
CA SER A 161 14.19 10.31 8.85
C SER A 161 15.57 10.96 8.66
N GLY A 162 15.92 11.89 9.55
CA GLY A 162 17.18 12.63 9.53
C GLY A 162 17.07 14.04 8.96
N ASP A 163 18.12 14.84 9.16
CA ASP A 163 18.17 16.22 8.68
C ASP A 163 18.31 16.24 7.16
N ILE A 164 17.44 16.99 6.50
CA ILE A 164 17.57 17.28 5.07
C ILE A 164 18.65 18.35 4.92
N THR A 165 19.66 18.08 4.09
CA THR A 165 20.67 19.07 3.71
C THR A 165 20.07 20.08 2.71
N SER A 166 20.87 21.01 2.17
CA SER A 166 20.41 21.92 1.11
C SER A 166 20.01 21.21 -0.20
N THR A 167 20.28 19.91 -0.33
CA THR A 167 19.94 19.07 -1.49
C THR A 167 18.92 17.99 -1.10
N SER A 168 18.34 17.32 -2.11
CA SER A 168 17.50 16.14 -1.85
C SER A 168 18.31 15.05 -1.13
N THR A 169 17.61 14.30 -0.28
CA THR A 169 18.11 13.05 0.31
C THR A 169 17.46 11.89 -0.42
N GLU A 170 18.23 10.85 -0.75
CA GLU A 170 17.75 9.75 -1.56
C GLU A 170 18.14 8.40 -0.93
N LEU A 171 17.20 7.46 -0.94
CA LEU A 171 17.41 6.10 -0.44
C LEU A 171 16.96 5.08 -1.50
N ASP A 172 17.87 4.16 -1.81
CA ASP A 172 17.66 3.12 -2.81
C ASP A 172 16.67 2.06 -2.31
N LEU A 173 15.61 1.76 -3.07
CA LEU A 173 14.60 0.80 -2.64
C LEU A 173 15.09 -0.65 -2.62
N ASN A 174 16.11 -1.01 -3.40
CA ASN A 174 16.71 -2.34 -3.35
C ASN A 174 17.44 -2.62 -2.02
N LYS A 175 17.66 -1.60 -1.18
CA LYS A 175 18.29 -1.71 0.15
C LYS A 175 17.28 -1.68 1.30
N VAL A 176 16.00 -1.50 0.99
CA VAL A 176 14.89 -1.46 1.94
C VAL A 176 14.23 -2.84 2.03
N THR A 177 13.97 -3.30 3.24
CA THR A 177 13.27 -4.56 3.52
C THR A 177 12.04 -4.30 4.37
N PHE A 178 10.93 -4.93 4.01
CA PHE A 178 9.68 -4.89 4.76
C PHE A 178 9.46 -6.26 5.42
N THR A 179 9.20 -6.27 6.73
CA THR A 179 9.10 -7.51 7.49
C THR A 179 7.94 -7.44 8.48
N LEU A 180 7.16 -8.52 8.61
CA LEU A 180 6.15 -8.61 9.64
C LEU A 180 6.80 -8.75 11.02
N LYS A 181 6.37 -7.93 11.98
CA LYS A 181 6.78 -8.03 13.38
C LYS A 181 5.56 -8.14 14.27
N THR A 182 5.63 -9.01 15.27
CA THR A 182 4.59 -9.14 16.28
C THR A 182 4.48 -7.83 17.04
N ASP A 183 3.28 -7.25 17.10
CA ASP A 183 3.06 -6.09 17.95
C ASP A 183 3.12 -6.52 19.42
N ARG A 184 4.15 -6.05 20.13
CA ARG A 184 4.39 -6.40 21.54
C ARG A 184 3.30 -5.88 22.48
N ASN A 185 2.56 -4.86 22.07
CA ASN A 185 1.56 -4.21 22.90
C ASN A 185 0.15 -4.74 22.64
N ASN A 186 -0.12 -5.28 21.45
CA ASN A 186 -1.41 -5.86 21.12
C ASN A 186 -1.26 -6.96 20.05
N ASN A 187 -1.12 -8.20 20.49
CA ASN A 187 -0.92 -9.34 19.60
C ASN A 187 -2.23 -9.86 18.97
N THR A 188 -3.40 -9.31 19.35
CA THR A 188 -4.69 -9.76 18.81
C THR A 188 -5.65 -8.64 18.46
N TYR A 189 -6.38 -8.79 17.35
CA TYR A 189 -7.45 -7.89 16.93
C TYR A 189 -8.63 -8.72 16.46
N LYS A 190 -9.77 -8.60 17.14
CA LYS A 190 -10.98 -9.39 16.87
C LYS A 190 -10.70 -10.91 16.75
N GLY A 191 -9.80 -11.43 17.60
CA GLY A 191 -9.42 -12.85 17.62
C GLY A 191 -8.36 -13.27 16.60
N TYR A 192 -7.84 -12.35 15.78
CA TYR A 192 -6.77 -12.61 14.82
C TYR A 192 -5.42 -12.16 15.35
N THR A 193 -4.35 -12.88 15.01
CA THR A 193 -2.98 -12.44 15.29
C THR A 193 -2.67 -11.15 14.53
N VAL A 194 -2.08 -10.18 15.24
CA VAL A 194 -1.72 -8.86 14.70
C VAL A 194 -0.21 -8.74 14.51
N PHE A 195 0.18 -8.20 13.37
CA PHE A 195 1.53 -7.81 13.03
C PHE A 195 1.57 -6.33 12.63
N SER A 196 2.66 -5.65 12.98
CA SER A 196 3.09 -4.42 12.33
C SER A 196 4.01 -4.74 11.15
N ILE A 197 4.19 -3.80 10.23
CA ILE A 197 5.21 -3.90 9.20
C ILE A 197 6.42 -3.06 9.62
N GLU A 198 7.54 -3.71 9.87
CA GLU A 198 8.81 -3.02 10.12
C GLU A 198 9.53 -2.73 8.79
N ILE A 199 10.15 -1.56 8.72
CA ILE A 199 11.01 -1.14 7.61
C ILE A 199 12.45 -1.16 8.10
N GLU A 200 13.27 -2.00 7.48
CA GLU A 200 14.72 -2.02 7.70
C GLU A 200 15.42 -1.46 6.45
N ASP A 201 16.41 -0.60 6.65
CA ASP A 201 17.27 -0.10 5.58
C ASP A 201 18.72 -0.54 5.85
N SER A 202 19.33 -1.17 4.85
CA SER A 202 20.72 -1.60 4.91
C SER A 202 21.73 -0.46 4.66
N ASN A 203 21.28 0.73 4.26
CA ASN A 203 22.10 1.93 4.21
C ASN A 203 22.53 2.30 5.64
N ARG A 204 23.82 2.13 5.92
CA ARG A 204 24.45 2.50 7.20
C ARG A 204 24.62 4.02 7.27
N GLY A 205 23.58 4.73 7.70
CA GLY A 205 23.60 6.19 7.89
C GLY A 205 22.58 6.68 8.94
N SER A 206 22.52 7.99 9.18
CA SER A 206 21.51 8.63 10.05
C SER A 206 20.13 8.73 9.39
N GLN A 207 20.06 8.51 8.07
CA GLN A 207 18.85 8.60 7.28
C GLN A 207 18.26 7.20 7.07
N LYS A 208 16.96 7.07 7.30
CA LYS A 208 16.23 5.80 7.15
C LYS A 208 14.85 6.04 6.58
N VAL A 209 14.41 5.13 5.70
CA VAL A 209 13.00 5.07 5.29
C VAL A 209 12.15 4.64 6.50
N THR A 210 11.06 5.35 6.72
CA THR A 210 10.08 5.10 7.78
C THR A 210 8.67 5.23 7.23
N TRP A 211 7.68 4.71 7.95
CA TRP A 211 6.29 5.05 7.66
C TRP A 211 6.06 6.54 7.95
N ALA A 212 5.27 7.19 7.10
CA ALA A 212 4.85 8.56 7.36
C ALA A 212 4.06 8.64 8.68
N LYS A 213 4.18 9.78 9.40
CA LYS A 213 3.63 9.96 10.77
C LYS A 213 2.18 9.50 10.99
N ASN A 214 1.33 9.61 9.97
CA ASN A 214 -0.09 9.29 10.03
C ASN A 214 -0.46 8.02 9.26
N PHE A 215 0.51 7.18 8.94
CA PHE A 215 0.32 5.90 8.25
C PHE A 215 0.86 4.78 9.13
N ASN A 216 -0.02 4.00 9.72
CA ASN A 216 0.35 2.92 10.65
C ASN A 216 -0.31 1.62 10.18
N PRO A 217 0.37 0.87 9.30
CA PRO A 217 -0.23 -0.32 8.70
C PRO A 217 -0.36 -1.43 9.76
N ILE A 218 -1.57 -1.96 9.88
CA ILE A 218 -1.91 -3.08 10.78
C ILE A 218 -2.16 -4.29 9.92
N VAL A 219 -1.48 -5.40 10.19
CA VAL A 219 -1.65 -6.64 9.45
C VAL A 219 -2.29 -7.69 10.34
N ILE A 220 -3.33 -8.35 9.86
CA ILE A 220 -3.94 -9.48 10.54
C ILE A 220 -3.97 -10.71 9.65
N VAL A 221 -3.70 -11.87 10.24
CA VAL A 221 -3.78 -13.16 9.55
C VAL A 221 -5.15 -13.78 9.89
N PRO A 222 -6.09 -13.83 8.92
CA PRO A 222 -7.33 -14.55 9.14
C PRO A 222 -7.06 -16.05 9.28
N SER A 223 -7.65 -16.65 10.29
CA SER A 223 -7.67 -18.10 10.55
C SER A 223 -8.30 -18.89 9.41
#